data_AF-A0A7W1RRV7-F1
#
_entry.id   AF-A0A7W1RRV7-F1
#
_cell.length_a   1.000
_cell.length_b   1.000
_cell.length_c   1.000
_cell.angle_alpha   90.00
_cell.angle_beta   90.00
_cell.angle_gamma   90.00
#
_symmetry.space_group_name_H-M   'P 1'
#
loop_
_entity.id
_entity.type
_entity.pdbx_description
1 polymer ?
#
loop_
_entity_poly.entity_id
_entity_poly.type
_entity_poly.pdbx_seq_one_letter_code
_entity_poly.pdbx_strand_id
1 'polypeptide(L)'
;MAKTSHPHADALAATGAAQAAGAGSTAVTAPAPDLTRDERSLLDDLFAVIAEHAEGAPDVVDREAVARAFAFAYGHHADQRRRSGEHFITHPVGVAKICAGMRSDTPTLCAALLHDTVEDTSASLDEVRAEFGEEVATLVDGVTKLAGITFQSNDDRQAENYRKMMLAMAADLRVILVKL
;
A
#
# COMPACT_ATOMS: atom_id res chain seq x y z
N MET A 1 64.40 14.00 -22.78
CA MET A 1 63.72 15.09 -23.52
C MET A 1 63.71 14.71 -25.00
N ALA A 2 62.54 14.32 -25.54
CA ALA A 2 62.09 14.52 -26.91
C ALA A 2 60.77 13.76 -27.10
N LYS A 3 59.69 14.53 -27.26
CA LYS A 3 58.35 14.13 -27.72
C LYS A 3 58.34 13.98 -29.23
N THR A 4 57.42 13.14 -29.75
CA THR A 4 56.49 13.29 -30.91
C THR A 4 56.27 11.90 -31.54
N SER A 5 55.11 11.45 -32.04
CA SER A 5 53.72 11.93 -32.14
C SER A 5 52.86 10.74 -32.59
N HIS A 6 51.54 10.80 -32.33
CA HIS A 6 50.49 9.85 -32.73
C HIS A 6 50.32 9.71 -34.26
N PRO A 7 49.57 8.68 -34.72
CA PRO A 7 48.18 8.91 -35.15
C PRO A 7 47.19 7.85 -34.58
N HIS A 8 46.05 8.26 -34.02
CA HIS A 8 44.71 8.25 -34.65
C HIS A 8 44.25 6.89 -35.19
N ALA A 9 43.34 6.26 -34.45
CA ALA A 9 42.27 5.43 -35.00
C ALA A 9 41.04 5.56 -34.08
N ASP A 10 40.24 6.58 -34.35
CA ASP A 10 38.83 6.64 -33.97
C ASP A 10 38.07 5.57 -34.75
N ALA A 11 37.33 4.73 -34.03
CA ALA A 11 36.30 3.87 -34.62
C ALA A 11 35.00 4.08 -33.84
N LEU A 12 34.23 5.05 -34.33
CA LEU A 12 32.82 5.26 -34.01
C LEU A 12 31.94 4.30 -34.85
N ALA A 13 30.83 3.89 -34.23
CA ALA A 13 29.59 3.38 -34.80
C ALA A 13 29.48 1.89 -35.21
N ALA A 14 28.79 1.13 -34.34
CA ALA A 14 27.69 0.22 -34.72
C ALA A 14 26.88 -0.08 -33.43
N THR A 15 25.83 0.68 -33.13
CA THR A 15 24.42 0.32 -33.36
C THR A 15 24.09 -1.14 -33.05
N GLY A 16 23.51 -1.35 -31.87
CA GLY A 16 22.97 -2.63 -31.43
C GLY A 16 22.00 -2.42 -30.28
N ALA A 17 20.89 -1.73 -30.55
CA ALA A 17 19.75 -1.65 -29.66
C ALA A 17 19.23 -3.07 -29.41
N ALA A 18 19.60 -3.64 -28.26
CA ALA A 18 19.04 -4.90 -27.78
C ALA A 18 17.62 -4.63 -27.28
N GLN A 19 16.70 -4.83 -28.22
CA GLN A 19 15.27 -5.09 -28.09
C GLN A 19 14.78 -5.30 -26.65
N ALA A 20 14.06 -4.30 -26.16
CA ALA A 20 12.96 -4.48 -25.23
C ALA A 20 11.86 -5.30 -25.93
N ALA A 21 11.91 -6.62 -25.77
CA ALA A 21 10.74 -7.47 -25.88
C ALA A 21 10.15 -7.54 -24.47
N GLY A 22 8.99 -6.94 -24.18
CA GLY A 22 7.75 -7.31 -24.86
C GLY A 22 7.25 -8.64 -24.32
N ALA A 23 7.12 -8.77 -23.00
CA ALA A 23 6.34 -9.83 -22.37
C ALA A 23 5.09 -9.16 -21.79
N GLY A 24 3.94 -9.48 -22.39
CA GLY A 24 2.68 -8.80 -22.18
C GLY A 24 2.28 -8.75 -20.71
N SER A 25 1.99 -7.53 -20.25
CA SER A 25 1.16 -7.30 -19.08
C SER A 25 -0.25 -7.78 -19.43
N THR A 26 -0.50 -9.08 -19.25
CA THR A 26 -1.84 -9.53 -18.91
C THR A 26 -2.00 -9.20 -17.44
N ALA A 27 -2.46 -7.98 -17.16
CA ALA A 27 -3.10 -7.67 -15.90
C ALA A 27 -4.21 -8.71 -15.76
N VAL A 28 -3.96 -9.74 -14.96
CA VAL A 28 -4.99 -10.68 -14.55
C VAL A 28 -5.85 -9.86 -13.61
N THR A 29 -6.91 -9.27 -14.16
CA THR A 29 -8.05 -8.77 -13.41
C THR A 29 -8.57 -9.97 -12.62
N ALA A 30 -8.12 -10.11 -11.38
CA ALA A 30 -8.68 -11.09 -10.48
C ALA A 30 -10.19 -10.79 -10.38
N PRO A 31 -11.06 -11.78 -10.65
CA PRO A 31 -12.49 -11.58 -10.48
C PRO A 31 -12.74 -11.19 -9.02
N ALA A 32 -13.65 -10.24 -8.79
CA ALA A 32 -14.12 -9.92 -7.45
C ALA A 32 -14.38 -11.25 -6.70
N PRO A 33 -13.77 -11.47 -5.52
CA PRO A 33 -13.86 -12.76 -4.86
C PRO A 33 -15.32 -13.11 -4.59
N ASP A 34 -15.62 -14.40 -4.55
CA ASP A 34 -16.92 -14.91 -4.13
C ASP A 34 -17.09 -14.66 -2.62
N LEU A 35 -17.42 -13.42 -2.28
CA LEU A 35 -17.54 -12.98 -0.90
C LEU A 35 -18.67 -13.75 -0.21
N THR A 36 -18.54 -14.03 1.07
CA THR A 36 -19.66 -14.53 1.88
C THR A 36 -20.68 -13.41 2.13
N ARG A 37 -21.85 -13.77 2.67
CA ARG A 37 -22.90 -12.78 3.01
C ARG A 37 -22.39 -11.75 4.04
N ASP A 38 -21.63 -12.21 5.02
CA ASP A 38 -21.14 -11.37 6.10
C ASP A 38 -20.02 -10.42 5.61
N GLU A 39 -19.17 -10.90 4.70
CA GLU A 39 -18.15 -10.08 4.03
C GLU A 39 -18.75 -8.97 3.16
N ARG A 40 -19.79 -9.29 2.38
CA ARG A 40 -20.53 -8.27 1.63
C ARG A 40 -21.12 -7.22 2.56
N SER A 41 -21.68 -7.62 3.70
CA SER A 41 -22.23 -6.69 4.68
C SER A 41 -21.17 -5.72 5.21
N LEU A 42 -19.95 -6.18 5.50
CA LEU A 42 -18.86 -5.31 5.98
C LEU A 42 -18.44 -4.28 4.93
N LEU A 43 -18.35 -4.72 3.67
CA LEU A 43 -17.99 -3.85 2.55
C LEU A 43 -19.10 -2.84 2.24
N ASP A 44 -20.37 -3.27 2.28
CA ASP A 44 -21.54 -2.42 2.11
C ASP A 44 -21.60 -1.33 3.19
N ASP A 45 -21.33 -1.69 4.45
CA ASP A 45 -21.26 -0.72 5.55
C ASP A 45 -20.14 0.31 5.34
N LEU A 46 -18.96 -0.11 4.88
CA LEU A 46 -17.86 0.80 4.57
C LEU A 46 -18.27 1.77 3.47
N PHE A 47 -18.89 1.25 2.40
CA PHE A 47 -19.37 2.06 1.30
C PHE A 47 -20.51 3.00 1.69
N ALA A 48 -21.34 2.65 2.66
CA ALA A 48 -22.34 3.54 3.22
C ALA A 48 -21.69 4.72 3.93
N VAL A 49 -20.65 4.49 4.74
CA VAL A 49 -19.88 5.56 5.41
C VAL A 49 -19.20 6.48 4.39
N ILE A 50 -18.58 5.90 3.36
CA ILE A 50 -17.96 6.68 2.28
C ILE A 50 -19.02 7.58 1.60
N ALA A 51 -20.18 7.02 1.27
CA ALA A 51 -21.25 7.77 0.61
C ALA A 51 -21.84 8.88 1.50
N GLU A 52 -21.99 8.63 2.80
CA GLU A 52 -22.48 9.63 3.77
C GLU A 52 -21.55 10.86 3.84
N HIS A 53 -20.24 10.65 3.74
CA HIS A 53 -19.25 11.70 3.90
C HIS A 53 -18.82 12.37 2.58
N ALA A 54 -19.32 11.88 1.43
CA ALA A 54 -18.96 12.33 0.08
C ALA A 54 -19.69 13.60 -0.42
N GLU A 55 -20.19 14.46 0.48
CA GLU A 55 -21.00 15.68 0.20
C GLU A 55 -20.71 16.33 -1.18
N GLY A 56 -21.56 16.02 -2.19
CA GLY A 56 -21.54 16.67 -3.50
C GLY A 56 -20.50 16.18 -4.52
N ALA A 57 -19.65 15.20 -4.20
CA ALA A 57 -18.63 14.66 -5.11
C ALA A 57 -18.57 13.12 -5.06
N PRO A 58 -19.50 12.40 -5.72
CA PRO A 58 -19.57 10.94 -5.70
C PRO A 58 -18.38 10.23 -6.37
N ASP A 59 -17.57 10.94 -7.16
CA ASP A 59 -16.48 10.37 -7.98
C ASP A 59 -15.09 10.45 -7.33
N VAL A 60 -14.97 10.88 -6.07
CA VAL A 60 -13.64 11.05 -5.43
C VAL A 60 -13.02 9.70 -5.01
N VAL A 61 -13.86 8.70 -4.73
CA VAL A 61 -13.41 7.39 -4.23
C VAL A 61 -13.69 6.30 -5.26
N ASP A 62 -12.64 5.66 -5.76
CA ASP A 62 -12.74 4.48 -6.62
C ASP A 62 -13.17 3.27 -5.77
N ARG A 63 -14.46 2.95 -5.84
CA ARG A 63 -15.06 1.83 -5.12
C ARG A 63 -14.50 0.49 -5.57
N GLU A 64 -14.08 0.35 -6.82
CA GLU A 64 -13.53 -0.91 -7.31
C GLU A 64 -12.15 -1.16 -6.69
N ALA A 65 -11.30 -0.14 -6.62
CA ALA A 65 -10.01 -0.24 -5.93
C ALA A 65 -10.18 -0.60 -4.45
N VAL A 66 -11.13 0.01 -3.74
CA VAL A 66 -11.43 -0.30 -2.33
C VAL A 66 -11.95 -1.73 -2.17
N ALA A 67 -12.84 -2.19 -3.05
CA ALA A 67 -13.34 -3.56 -3.03
C ALA A 67 -12.22 -4.59 -3.28
N ARG A 68 -11.30 -4.30 -4.22
CA ARG A 68 -10.12 -5.14 -4.48
C ARG A 68 -9.16 -5.16 -3.28
N ALA A 69 -8.94 -4.03 -2.62
CA ALA A 69 -8.11 -3.95 -1.42
C ALA A 69 -8.71 -4.76 -0.26
N PHE A 70 -10.03 -4.66 -0.05
CA PHE A 70 -10.76 -5.49 0.91
C PHE A 70 -10.61 -6.99 0.61
N ALA A 71 -10.82 -7.37 -0.65
CA ALA A 71 -10.68 -8.74 -1.12
C ALA A 71 -9.27 -9.31 -0.87
N PHE A 72 -8.25 -8.52 -1.21
CA PHE A 72 -6.85 -8.87 -1.02
C PHE A 72 -6.54 -9.09 0.46
N ALA A 73 -6.89 -8.10 1.30
CA ALA A 73 -6.66 -8.20 2.74
C ALA A 73 -7.40 -9.40 3.35
N TYR A 74 -8.65 -9.61 2.95
CA TYR A 74 -9.43 -10.74 3.42
C TYR A 74 -8.77 -12.08 3.07
N GLY A 75 -8.34 -12.26 1.81
CA GLY A 75 -7.67 -13.46 1.35
C GLY A 75 -6.39 -13.76 2.13
N HIS A 76 -5.57 -12.75 2.38
CA HIS A 76 -4.31 -12.90 3.12
C HIS A 76 -4.50 -13.17 4.63
N HIS A 77 -5.59 -12.69 5.22
CA HIS A 77 -5.93 -12.95 6.62
C HIS A 77 -6.87 -14.15 6.83
N ALA A 78 -7.25 -14.88 5.77
CA ALA A 78 -8.20 -15.99 5.84
C ALA A 78 -7.76 -17.12 6.79
N ASP A 79 -6.46 -17.39 6.85
CA ASP A 79 -5.87 -18.40 7.74
C ASP A 79 -5.68 -17.91 9.18
N GLN A 80 -5.79 -16.59 9.42
CA GLN A 80 -5.64 -15.95 10.73
C GLN A 80 -6.99 -15.84 11.45
N ARG A 81 -7.65 -16.96 11.69
CA ARG A 81 -8.85 -16.97 12.55
C ARG A 81 -8.45 -16.64 13.98
N ARG A 82 -8.95 -15.53 14.54
CA ARG A 82 -8.77 -15.19 15.96
C ARG A 82 -9.33 -16.31 16.84
N ARG A 83 -8.72 -16.53 18.01
CA ARG A 83 -9.20 -17.45 19.06
C ARG A 83 -10.63 -17.14 19.55
N SER A 84 -11.20 -15.97 19.21
CA SER A 84 -12.57 -15.56 19.52
C SER A 84 -13.63 -15.96 18.48
N GLY A 85 -13.23 -16.40 17.29
CA GLY A 85 -14.15 -16.78 16.21
C GLY A 85 -14.60 -15.65 15.26
N GLU A 86 -14.14 -14.40 15.48
CA GLU A 86 -14.43 -13.26 14.61
C GLU A 86 -13.41 -13.13 13.46
N HIS A 87 -13.85 -12.61 12.31
CA HIS A 87 -13.00 -12.40 11.13
C HIS A 87 -11.94 -11.30 11.38
N PHE A 88 -10.67 -11.59 11.06
CA PHE A 88 -9.54 -10.65 11.23
C PHE A 88 -9.75 -9.32 10.49
N ILE A 89 -10.43 -9.36 9.34
CA ILE A 89 -10.71 -8.20 8.47
C ILE A 89 -11.50 -7.07 9.17
N THR A 90 -12.14 -7.35 10.30
CA THR A 90 -12.91 -6.36 11.06
C THR A 90 -12.07 -5.16 11.50
N HIS A 91 -10.79 -5.37 11.86
CA HIS A 91 -9.92 -4.27 12.27
C HIS A 91 -9.53 -3.36 11.09
N PRO A 92 -8.95 -3.86 9.98
CA PRO A 92 -8.68 -3.04 8.80
C PRO A 92 -9.91 -2.30 8.27
N VAL A 93 -11.10 -2.94 8.30
CA VAL A 93 -12.37 -2.28 7.92
C VAL A 93 -12.76 -1.17 8.87
N GLY A 94 -12.55 -1.36 10.17
CA GLY A 94 -12.81 -0.32 11.18
C GLY A 94 -11.93 0.91 10.96
N VAL A 95 -10.63 0.72 10.71
CA VAL A 95 -9.70 1.80 10.37
C VAL A 95 -10.13 2.50 9.08
N ALA A 96 -10.46 1.74 8.04
CA ALA A 96 -10.96 2.29 6.78
C ALA A 96 -12.26 3.11 6.95
N LYS A 97 -13.17 2.70 7.83
CA LYS A 97 -14.39 3.48 8.17
C LYS A 97 -14.05 4.81 8.85
N ILE A 98 -13.06 4.84 9.74
CA ILE A 98 -12.58 6.07 10.38
C ILE A 98 -11.97 7.00 9.33
N CYS A 99 -11.10 6.49 8.46
CA CYS A 99 -10.53 7.25 7.34
C CYS A 99 -11.63 7.78 6.40
N ALA A 100 -12.64 6.98 6.09
CA ALA A 100 -13.79 7.40 5.29
C ALA A 100 -14.56 8.55 5.95
N GLY A 101 -14.77 8.49 7.27
CA GLY A 101 -15.39 9.58 8.05
C GLY A 101 -14.59 10.89 8.00
N MET A 102 -13.27 10.81 7.81
CA MET A 102 -12.39 11.96 7.61
C MET A 102 -12.31 12.43 6.14
N ARG A 103 -13.09 11.82 5.23
CA ARG A 103 -13.09 12.09 3.78
C ARG A 103 -11.73 11.83 3.12
N SER A 104 -11.05 10.77 3.55
CA SER A 104 -9.78 10.36 2.94
C SER A 104 -9.97 9.88 1.49
N ASP A 105 -8.90 10.01 0.70
CA ASP A 105 -8.86 9.61 -0.71
C ASP A 105 -8.76 8.07 -0.89
N THR A 106 -8.96 7.61 -2.13
CA THR A 106 -8.87 6.18 -2.49
C THR A 106 -7.56 5.53 -2.01
N PRO A 107 -6.36 6.12 -2.25
CA PRO A 107 -5.10 5.51 -1.82
C PRO A 107 -5.02 5.32 -0.31
N THR A 108 -5.50 6.29 0.49
CA THR A 108 -5.54 6.17 1.96
C THR A 108 -6.48 5.06 2.42
N LEU A 109 -7.66 4.95 1.81
CA LEU A 109 -8.63 3.89 2.15
C LEU A 109 -8.08 2.50 1.80
N CYS A 110 -7.41 2.37 0.65
CA CYS A 110 -6.73 1.13 0.27
C CYS A 110 -5.59 0.81 1.25
N ALA A 111 -4.76 1.79 1.61
CA ALA A 111 -3.69 1.60 2.57
C ALA A 111 -4.22 1.18 3.95
N ALA A 112 -5.34 1.76 4.41
CA ALA A 112 -5.98 1.38 5.67
C ALA A 112 -6.46 -0.09 5.67
N LEU A 113 -7.00 -0.57 4.55
CA LEU A 113 -7.39 -1.97 4.40
C LEU A 113 -6.19 -2.92 4.31
N LEU A 114 -5.05 -2.46 3.77
CA LEU A 114 -3.89 -3.29 3.45
C LEU A 114 -2.77 -3.24 4.50
N HIS A 115 -2.77 -2.29 5.43
CA HIS A 115 -1.60 -2.04 6.29
C HIS A 115 -1.13 -3.27 7.08
N ASP A 116 -2.07 -4.03 7.64
CA ASP A 116 -1.77 -5.26 8.39
C ASP A 116 -1.45 -6.46 7.49
N THR A 117 -1.75 -6.39 6.18
CA THR A 117 -1.48 -7.52 5.27
C THR A 117 0.03 -7.71 5.11
N VAL A 118 0.78 -6.63 4.95
CA VAL A 118 2.25 -6.68 4.82
C VAL A 118 2.91 -6.91 6.18
N GLU A 119 2.30 -6.43 7.27
CA GLU A 119 2.84 -6.58 8.63
C GLU A 119 2.64 -7.99 9.20
N ASP A 120 1.45 -8.55 9.05
CA ASP A 120 1.03 -9.77 9.75
C ASP A 120 0.91 -11.00 8.85
N THR A 121 0.99 -10.88 7.52
CA THR A 121 0.80 -12.00 6.58
C THR A 121 2.02 -12.23 5.69
N SER A 122 1.91 -13.15 4.72
CA SER A 122 2.95 -13.39 3.72
C SER A 122 2.93 -12.41 2.54
N ALA A 123 2.03 -11.42 2.53
CA ALA A 123 1.98 -10.41 1.47
C ALA A 123 3.25 -9.55 1.45
N SER A 124 3.72 -9.24 0.25
CA SER A 124 4.88 -8.39 0.02
C SER A 124 4.48 -7.00 -0.48
N LEU A 125 5.32 -6.00 -0.22
CA LEU A 125 5.14 -4.65 -0.78
C LEU A 125 5.16 -4.63 -2.31
N ASP A 126 5.88 -5.57 -2.93
CA ASP A 126 5.93 -5.68 -4.39
C ASP A 126 4.60 -6.16 -4.98
N GLU A 127 3.89 -7.09 -4.30
CA GLU A 127 2.53 -7.49 -4.67
C GLU A 127 1.56 -6.31 -4.52
N VAL A 128 1.64 -5.57 -3.41
CA VAL A 128 0.81 -4.37 -3.19
C VAL A 128 1.06 -3.32 -4.29
N ARG A 129 2.33 -3.10 -4.66
CA ARG A 129 2.70 -2.17 -5.73
C ARG A 129 2.16 -2.62 -7.09
N ALA A 130 2.23 -3.91 -7.40
CA ALA A 130 1.75 -4.46 -8.66
C ALA A 130 0.22 -4.32 -8.80
N GLU A 131 -0.53 -4.55 -7.73
CA GLU A 131 -2.00 -4.58 -7.73
C GLU A 131 -2.63 -3.19 -7.54
N PHE A 132 -2.02 -2.32 -6.72
CA PHE A 132 -2.62 -1.04 -6.28
C PHE A 132 -1.79 0.19 -6.65
N GLY A 133 -0.60 0.00 -7.21
CA GLY A 133 0.29 1.07 -7.66
C GLY A 133 1.26 1.60 -6.59
N GLU A 134 2.17 2.47 -7.02
CA GLU A 134 3.27 2.98 -6.18
C GLU A 134 2.78 3.79 -4.97
N GLU A 135 1.72 4.57 -5.15
CA GLU A 135 1.21 5.45 -4.09
C GLU A 135 0.70 4.65 -2.90
N VAL A 136 -0.14 3.64 -3.15
CA VAL A 136 -0.66 2.75 -2.09
C VAL A 136 0.48 1.97 -1.44
N ALA A 137 1.42 1.45 -2.23
CA ALA A 137 2.58 0.74 -1.69
C ALA A 137 3.46 1.63 -0.79
N THR A 138 3.65 2.90 -1.15
CA THR A 138 4.40 3.88 -0.35
C THR A 138 3.71 4.16 0.98
N LEU A 139 2.38 4.31 0.97
CA LEU A 139 1.58 4.50 2.18
C LEU A 139 1.67 3.28 3.10
N VAL A 140 1.45 2.07 2.56
CA VAL A 140 1.53 0.82 3.33
C VAL A 140 2.92 0.63 3.93
N ASP A 141 3.99 0.82 3.14
CA ASP A 141 5.38 0.75 3.63
C ASP A 141 5.65 1.76 4.77
N GLY A 142 5.14 3.00 4.63
CA GLY A 142 5.22 4.01 5.67
C GLY A 142 4.53 3.58 6.96
N VAL A 143 3.34 2.99 6.87
CA VAL A 143 2.56 2.53 8.04
C VAL A 143 3.24 1.34 8.73
N THR A 144 3.71 0.34 7.96
CA THR A 144 4.42 -0.83 8.52
C THR A 144 5.73 -0.42 9.19
N LYS A 145 6.49 0.52 8.62
CA LYS A 145 7.71 1.06 9.25
C LYS A 145 7.43 1.80 10.55
N LEU A 146 6.29 2.49 10.63
CA LEU A 146 5.84 3.18 11.84
C LEU A 146 5.43 2.18 12.93
N ALA A 147 4.85 1.04 12.56
CA ALA A 147 4.47 -0.01 13.49
C ALA A 147 5.67 -0.67 14.21
N GLY A 148 6.80 -0.81 13.50
CA GLY A 148 8.05 -1.36 14.06
C GLY A 148 8.73 -0.48 15.11
N ILE A 149 8.20 0.70 15.43
CA ILE A 149 8.77 1.64 16.40
C ILE A 149 8.36 1.23 17.83
N THR A 150 9.20 0.46 18.52
CA THR A 150 8.95 0.04 19.91
C THR A 150 9.45 1.07 20.93
N PHE A 151 8.55 1.70 21.68
CA PHE A 151 8.89 2.60 22.79
C PHE A 151 9.46 1.79 23.98
N GLN A 152 10.79 1.67 24.07
CA GLN A 152 11.49 1.10 25.24
C GLN A 152 12.45 2.13 25.84
N SER A 153 12.59 2.10 27.18
CA SER A 153 13.40 3.05 27.95
C SER A 153 14.91 2.85 27.74
N ASN A 154 15.45 3.55 26.75
CA ASN A 154 16.83 4.02 26.64
C ASN A 154 16.75 5.30 25.82
N ASP A 155 17.22 6.44 26.33
CA ASP A 155 17.06 7.76 25.69
C ASP A 155 17.48 7.77 24.21
N ASP A 156 18.54 7.03 23.85
CA ASP A 156 19.01 6.92 22.46
C ASP A 156 18.03 6.17 21.54
N ARG A 157 17.38 5.10 22.04
CA ARG A 157 16.33 4.39 21.28
C ARG A 157 15.09 5.25 21.11
N GLN A 158 14.78 6.07 22.11
CA GLN A 158 13.66 6.97 22.05
C GLN A 158 13.88 8.07 21.00
N ALA A 159 15.08 8.65 20.93
CA ALA A 159 15.45 9.62 19.91
C ALA A 159 15.37 9.03 18.48
N GLU A 160 15.83 7.80 18.29
CA GLU A 160 15.75 7.12 16.99
C GLU A 160 14.30 6.78 16.59
N ASN A 161 13.47 6.37 17.55
CA ASN A 161 12.04 6.17 17.33
C ASN A 161 11.33 7.47 16.92
N TYR A 162 11.61 8.57 17.61
CA TYR A 162 11.10 9.89 17.22
C TYR A 162 11.58 10.31 15.84
N ARG A 163 12.84 10.03 15.49
CA ARG A 163 13.40 10.31 14.17
C ARG A 163 12.67 9.52 13.08
N LYS A 164 12.46 8.23 13.29
CA LYS A 164 11.72 7.35 12.35
C LYS A 164 10.28 7.80 12.19
N MET A 165 9.61 8.14 13.28
CA MET A 165 8.27 8.72 13.24
C MET A 165 8.27 10.00 12.40
N MET A 166 9.13 10.98 12.72
CA MET A 166 9.23 12.24 11.96
C MET A 166 9.54 12.02 10.47
N LEU A 167 10.38 11.05 10.12
CA LEU A 167 10.70 10.72 8.73
C LEU A 167 9.51 10.11 7.98
N ALA A 168 8.75 9.21 8.62
CA ALA A 168 7.53 8.65 8.05
C ALA A 168 6.47 9.75 7.83
N MET A 169 6.32 10.66 8.80
CA MET A 169 5.42 11.82 8.72
C MET A 169 5.82 12.81 7.63
N ALA A 170 7.12 13.05 7.46
CA ALA A 170 7.63 13.99 6.47
C ALA A 170 7.42 13.49 5.03
N ALA A 171 7.35 12.18 4.83
CA ALA A 171 7.07 11.58 3.54
C ALA A 171 5.59 11.71 3.16
N ASP A 172 4.67 11.37 4.09
CA ASP A 172 3.24 11.54 3.88
C ASP A 172 2.47 11.58 5.20
N LEU A 173 1.68 12.63 5.44
CA LEU A 173 0.85 12.78 6.63
C LEU A 173 -0.25 11.70 6.72
N ARG A 174 -0.69 11.14 5.59
CA ARG A 174 -1.71 10.09 5.51
C ARG A 174 -1.27 8.81 6.25
N VAL A 175 0.04 8.56 6.36
CA VAL A 175 0.61 7.43 7.11
C VAL A 175 0.24 7.49 8.59
N ILE A 176 0.19 8.68 9.20
CA ILE A 176 -0.23 8.83 10.60
C ILE A 176 -1.72 8.53 10.74
N LEU A 177 -2.54 9.03 9.80
CA LEU A 177 -3.99 8.89 9.87
C LEU A 177 -4.44 7.43 9.88
N VAL A 178 -3.69 6.55 9.19
CA VAL A 178 -3.95 5.12 9.18
C VAL A 178 -3.51 4.43 10.47
N LYS A 179 -2.52 4.97 11.20
CA LYS A 179 -1.96 4.33 12.40
C LYS A 179 -2.60 4.75 13.73
N LEU A 180 -3.25 5.91 13.78
CA LEU A 180 -3.88 6.47 15.00
C LEU A 180 -5.09 5.66 15.47
#